data_AF-A0A6V7I209-F1
#
_entry.id   AF-A0A6V7I209-F1
#
_cell.length_a   1.000
_cell.length_b   1.000
_cell.length_c   1.000
_cell.angle_alpha   90.00
_cell.angle_beta   90.00
_cell.angle_gamma   90.00
#
_symmetry.space_group_name_H-M   'P 1'
#
loop_
_entity.id
_entity.type
_entity.pdbx_description
1 polymer ?
#
loop_
_entity_poly.entity_id
_entity_poly.type
_entity_poly.pdbx_seq_one_letter_code
_entity_poly.pdbx_strand_id
1 'polypeptide(L)' 'MKSKLKNIAHKAIKKKVAKKGLKGEADRFIGTKMPRHLFAGKRGVGKTDRR' A
#
# COMPACT_ATOMS: atom_id res chain seq x y z
N MET A 1 12.47 31.94 -10.60
CA MET A 1 11.88 31.27 -9.40
C MET A 1 11.03 30.04 -9.74
N LYS A 2 10.19 30.04 -10.80
CA LYS A 2 9.32 28.89 -11.18
C LYS A 2 10.04 27.54 -11.34
N SER A 3 11.19 27.50 -12.00
CA SER A 3 11.98 26.27 -12.20
C SER A 3 12.49 25.67 -10.89
N LYS A 4 12.99 26.52 -9.98
CA LYS A 4 13.44 26.11 -8.64
C LYS A 4 12.31 25.49 -7.83
N LEU A 5 11.13 26.10 -7.84
CA LEU A 5 9.94 25.57 -7.15
C LEU A 5 9.48 24.22 -7.73
N LYS A 6 9.46 24.08 -9.06
CA LYS A 6 9.15 22.80 -9.73
C LYS A 6 10.11 21.69 -9.29
N ASN A 7 11.40 21.99 -9.21
CA ASN A 7 12.41 21.02 -8.77
C ASN A 7 12.24 20.62 -7.30
N ILE A 8 11.86 21.56 -6.43
CA ILE A 8 11.56 21.28 -5.02
C ILE A 8 10.33 20.37 -4.91
N ALA A 9 9.25 20.67 -5.64
CA ALA A 9 8.04 19.85 -5.66
C ALA A 9 8.31 18.42 -6.15
N HIS A 10 9.03 18.26 -7.27
CA HIS A 10 9.41 16.94 -7.78
C HIS A 10 10.24 16.13 -6.78
N LYS A 11 11.18 16.78 -6.07
CA LYS A 11 11.96 16.12 -5.00
C LYS A 11 11.07 15.64 -3.86
N ALA A 12 10.08 16.44 -3.46
CA ALA A 12 9.15 16.06 -2.37
C ALA A 12 8.27 14.87 -2.78
N ILE A 13 7.67 14.93 -3.97
CA ILE A 13 6.80 13.87 -4.52
C ILE A 13 7.57 12.56 -4.67
N LYS A 14 8.79 12.61 -5.24
CA LYS A 14 9.62 11.40 -5.43
C LYS A 14 9.88 10.66 -4.12
N LYS A 15 10.15 11.40 -3.04
CA LYS A 15 10.47 10.81 -1.73
C LYS A 15 9.26 10.14 -1.06
N LYS A 16 8.06 10.73 -1.20
CA LYS A 16 6.87 10.28 -0.46
C LYS A 16 5.98 9.33 -1.26
N VAL A 17 5.77 9.62 -2.54
CA VAL A 17 4.83 8.91 -3.42
C VAL A 17 5.60 7.86 -4.23
N ALA A 18 6.56 8.29 -5.06
CA ALA A 18 7.23 7.39 -6.00
C ALA A 18 8.05 6.30 -5.30
N LYS A 19 8.78 6.63 -4.23
CA LYS A 19 9.53 5.64 -3.43
C LYS A 19 8.64 4.53 -2.86
N LYS A 20 7.38 4.86 -2.52
CA LYS A 20 6.42 3.92 -1.93
C LYS A 20 5.50 3.27 -2.98
N GLY A 21 5.63 3.63 -4.25
CA GLY A 21 4.77 3.13 -5.33
C GLY A 21 3.31 3.57 -5.23
N LEU A 22 3.03 4.69 -4.55
CA LEU A 22 1.67 5.21 -4.41
C LEU A 22 1.17 5.77 -5.75
N LYS A 23 -0.13 5.64 -6.01
CA LYS A 23 -0.74 6.14 -7.26
C LYS A 23 -0.71 7.66 -7.37
N GLY A 24 -0.65 8.36 -6.23
CA GLY A 24 -0.60 9.81 -6.12
C GLY A 24 -0.57 10.24 -4.66
N GLU A 25 -0.60 11.55 -4.41
CA GLU A 25 -0.55 12.09 -3.04
C GLU A 25 -1.81 11.75 -2.20
N ALA A 26 -2.94 11.53 -2.86
CA ALA A 26 -4.20 11.18 -2.21
C ALA A 26 -4.29 9.69 -1.81
N ASP A 27 -3.38 8.84 -2.29
CA ASP A 27 -3.40 7.42 -2.02
C ASP A 27 -2.92 7.12 -0.59
N ARG A 28 -3.89 6.89 0.29
CA ARG A 28 -3.70 6.65 1.73
C ARG A 28 -4.26 5.29 2.16
N PHE A 29 -4.41 4.34 1.23
CA PHE A 29 -4.96 3.02 1.53
C PHE A 29 -4.03 2.23 2.47
N ILE A 30 -4.61 1.62 3.50
CA ILE A 30 -3.90 0.76 4.45
C ILE A 30 -4.39 -0.68 4.27
N GLY A 31 -3.56 -1.50 3.61
CA GLY A 31 -3.83 -2.93 3.46
C GLY A 31 -3.40 -3.73 4.69
N THR A 32 -4.21 -4.72 5.09
CA THR A 32 -3.83 -5.66 6.15
C THR A 32 -2.85 -6.70 5.60
N LYS A 33 -1.58 -6.64 6.04
CA LYS A 33 -0.53 -7.57 5.58
C LYS A 33 -0.77 -9.02 5.98
N MET A 34 -1.40 -9.23 7.14
CA MET A 34 -1.71 -10.57 7.65
C MET A 34 -3.22 -10.70 7.91
N PRO A 35 -4.02 -10.99 6.87
CA PRO A 35 -5.47 -11.17 7.02
C PRO A 35 -5.79 -12.38 7.91
N ARG A 36 -6.69 -12.19 8.88
CA ARG A 36 -7.03 -13.22 9.88
C ARG A 36 -7.44 -14.55 9.26
N HIS A 37 -8.27 -14.52 8.21
CA HIS A 37 -8.77 -15.73 7.54
C HIS A 37 -7.69 -16.56 6.83
N LEU A 38 -6.47 -16.02 6.66
CA LEU A 38 -5.33 -16.78 6.13
C LEU A 38 -4.46 -17.40 7.22
N PHE A 39 -4.43 -16.79 8.41
CA PHE A 39 -3.46 -17.12 9.46
C PHE A 39 -4.10 -17.59 10.77
N ALA A 40 -5.43 -17.63 10.86
CA ALA A 40 -6.15 -18.11 12.03
C ALA A 40 -6.98 -19.35 11.67
N GLY A 41 -7.09 -20.25 12.64
CA GLY A 41 -7.83 -21.51 12.51
C GLY A 41 -6.99 -22.64 11.90
N LYS A 42 -7.45 -23.88 12.10
CA LYS A 42 -6.93 -25.08 11.46
C LYS A 42 -8.06 -25.73 10.67
N ARG A 43 -7.73 -26.34 9.53
CA ARG A 43 -8.71 -27.10 8.76
C ARG A 43 -8.94 -28.47 9.41
N GLY A 44 -10.20 -28.80 9.66
CA GLY A 44 -10.62 -30.14 10.08
C GLY A 44 -11.03 -31.01 8.90
N VAL A 45 -11.61 -32.17 9.20
CA VAL A 45 -12.23 -33.05 8.20
C VAL A 45 -13.64 -32.52 7.89
N GLY A 46 -13.95 -32.27 6.61
CA GLY A 46 -15.27 -31.77 6.18
C GLY A 46 -15.20 -30.50 5.32
N LYS A 47 -16.17 -29.60 5.49
CA LYS A 47 -16.23 -28.32 4.76
C LYS A 47 -15.00 -27.47 5.06
N THR A 48 -14.49 -26.79 4.04
CA THR A 48 -13.34 -25.90 4.13
C THR A 48 -13.68 -24.50 3.63
N ASP A 49 -12.98 -23.48 4.14
CA ASP A 49 -13.30 -22.07 3.91
C ASP A 49 -13.04 -21.59 2.47
N ARG A 50 -12.13 -22.25 1.76
CA ARG A 50 -11.76 -21.91 0.38
C ARG A 50 -11.68 -23.18 -0.46
N ARG A 51 -11.98 -23.03 -1.75
CA ARG A 51 -12.07 -24.12 -2.73
C ARG A 51 -10.73 -24.83 -2.92
#